data_AF-A0A8D8USL6-F1
#
_entry.id   AF-A0A8D8USL6-F1
#
_cell.length_a   1.000
_cell.length_b   1.000
_cell.length_c   1.000
_cell.angle_alpha   90.00
_cell.angle_beta   90.00
_cell.angle_gamma   90.00
#
_symmetry.space_group_name_H-M   'P 1'
#
loop_
_entity.id
_entity.type
_entity.pdbx_description
1 polymer ?
#
loop_
_entity_poly.entity_id
_entity_poly.type
_entity_poly.pdbx_seq_one_letter_code
_entity_poly.pdbx_strand_id
1 'polypeptide(L)'
;SIRIEEAFVEPSKSQVVWSDGGRYDVTVGERQRNAVYWKEDPTEVRRCSWFYKASLESRYIPYDEKVSDLLEKSIRKPSPLIIGTRQYPWTMEKKLSCTVLR
;
A
#
# COMPACT_ATOMS: atom_id res chain seq x y z
N SER A 1 -6.73 -1.89 -5.00
CA SER A 1 -7.67 -1.87 -6.14
C SER A 1 -6.94 -2.33 -7.38
N ILE A 2 -7.39 -3.40 -8.04
CA ILE A 2 -6.73 -3.94 -9.24
C ILE A 2 -6.68 -2.92 -10.40
N ARG A 3 -7.74 -2.11 -10.55
CA ARG A 3 -7.81 -1.07 -11.58
C ARG A 3 -6.72 0.00 -11.46
N ILE A 4 -6.33 0.32 -10.22
CA ILE A 4 -5.24 1.28 -9.98
C ILE A 4 -3.89 0.62 -10.33
N GLU A 5 -3.71 -0.66 -10.01
CA GLU A 5 -2.49 -1.39 -10.37
C GLU A 5 -2.34 -1.53 -11.90
N GLU A 6 -3.42 -1.85 -12.61
CA GLU A 6 -3.42 -1.91 -14.09
C GLU A 6 -3.09 -0.54 -14.69
N ALA A 7 -3.69 0.53 -14.15
CA ALA A 7 -3.41 1.89 -14.57
C ALA A 7 -1.98 2.35 -14.26
N PHE A 8 -1.35 1.76 -13.25
CA PHE A 8 0.04 2.07 -12.88
C PHE A 8 1.06 1.47 -13.86
N VAL A 9 0.70 0.41 -14.61
CA VAL A 9 1.59 -0.19 -15.62
C VAL A 9 1.87 0.80 -16.75
N GLU A 10 0.88 1.61 -17.13
CA GLU A 10 1.00 2.64 -18.16
C GLU A 10 0.49 3.98 -17.61
N PRO A 11 1.32 4.71 -16.85
CA PRO A 11 0.89 5.93 -16.19
C PRO A 11 0.76 7.07 -17.21
N SER A 12 -0.47 7.32 -17.67
CA SER A 12 -0.79 8.55 -18.41
C SER A 12 -1.22 9.66 -17.46
N LYS A 13 -0.77 10.91 -17.69
CA LYS A 13 -1.05 12.05 -16.80
C LYS A 13 -2.55 12.36 -16.66
N SER A 14 -3.35 12.00 -17.66
CA SER A 14 -4.80 12.18 -17.69
C SER A 14 -5.58 10.98 -17.15
N GLN A 15 -4.91 9.94 -16.65
CA GLN A 15 -5.58 8.73 -16.18
C GLN A 15 -6.15 8.93 -14.78
N VAL A 16 -7.49 8.99 -14.73
CA VAL A 16 -8.25 9.06 -13.48
C VAL A 16 -8.95 7.73 -13.25
N VAL A 17 -8.70 7.12 -12.10
CA VAL A 17 -9.30 5.85 -11.69
C VAL A 17 -10.14 6.05 -10.44
N TRP A 18 -11.35 5.52 -10.48
CA TRP A 18 -12.33 5.67 -9.41
C TRP A 18 -11.99 4.68 -8.29
N SER A 19 -11.93 5.16 -7.05
CA SER A 19 -11.64 4.39 -5.85
C SER A 19 -12.76 4.50 -4.81
N ASP A 20 -12.84 3.53 -3.90
CA ASP A 20 -13.89 3.43 -2.85
C ASP A 20 -15.33 3.53 -3.38
N GLY A 21 -15.63 2.84 -4.49
CA GLY A 21 -16.97 2.86 -5.09
C GLY A 21 -17.35 4.19 -5.76
N GLY A 22 -16.36 5.00 -6.16
CA GLY A 22 -16.59 6.25 -6.90
C GLY A 22 -16.72 7.50 -6.01
N ARG A 23 -16.24 7.42 -4.77
CA ARG A 23 -16.18 8.56 -3.84
C ARG A 23 -14.89 9.37 -3.97
N TYR A 24 -13.85 8.73 -4.48
CA TYR A 24 -12.56 9.34 -4.72
C TYR A 24 -12.10 9.07 -6.14
N ASP A 25 -11.50 10.10 -6.72
CA ASP A 25 -10.80 10.03 -7.98
C ASP A 25 -9.30 9.92 -7.70
N VAL A 26 -8.65 8.92 -8.28
CA VAL A 26 -7.21 8.71 -8.17
C VAL A 26 -6.55 9.07 -9.49
N THR A 27 -5.77 10.14 -9.47
CA THR A 27 -4.92 10.56 -10.58
C THR A 27 -3.61 9.78 -10.50
N VAL A 28 -3.45 8.78 -11.38
CA VAL A 28 -2.30 7.87 -11.34
C VAL A 28 -1.00 8.60 -11.71
N GLY A 29 -1.07 9.57 -12.62
CA GLY A 29 0.08 10.37 -13.02
C GLY A 29 0.68 11.20 -11.88
N GLU A 30 -0.16 11.71 -10.98
CA GLU A 30 0.26 12.53 -9.83
C GLU A 30 0.36 11.70 -8.54
N ARG A 31 -0.07 10.43 -8.58
CA ARG A 31 -0.20 9.53 -7.41
C ARG A 31 -1.03 10.19 -6.29
N GLN A 32 -2.05 10.94 -6.66
CA GLN A 32 -2.93 11.66 -5.71
C GLN A 32 -4.35 11.13 -5.80
N ARG A 33 -5.02 11.06 -4.65
CA ARG A 33 -6.46 10.83 -4.54
C ARG A 33 -7.13 12.12 -4.13
N ASN A 34 -8.26 12.41 -4.77
CA ASN A 34 -9.07 13.57 -4.47
C ASN A 34 -10.49 13.11 -4.17
N ALA A 35 -11.12 13.73 -3.17
CA ALA A 35 -12.52 13.49 -2.88
C ALA A 35 -13.41 14.15 -3.94
N VAL A 36 -14.39 13.40 -4.44
CA VAL A 36 -15.29 13.87 -5.52
C VAL A 36 -16.40 14.75 -4.94
N TYR A 37 -16.97 14.34 -3.81
CA TYR A 37 -18.17 14.97 -3.26
C TYR A 37 -17.89 15.97 -2.13
N TRP A 38 -16.68 15.99 -1.57
CA TRP A 38 -16.31 16.90 -0.47
C TRP A 38 -14.92 17.47 -0.70
N LYS A 39 -14.64 18.61 -0.04
CA LYS A 39 -13.31 19.23 -0.07
C LYS A 39 -12.45 18.60 1.03
N GLU A 40 -11.47 17.81 0.61
CA GLU A 40 -10.44 17.21 1.46
C GLU A 40 -9.09 17.42 0.76
N ASP A 41 -8.02 17.52 1.53
CA ASP A 41 -6.67 17.62 0.98
C ASP A 41 -6.32 16.35 0.17
N PRO A 42 -5.70 16.52 -1.01
CA PRO A 42 -5.35 15.39 -1.86
C PRO A 42 -4.40 14.45 -1.10
N THR A 43 -4.78 13.18 -1.03
CA THR A 43 -4.00 12.19 -0.29
C THR A 43 -3.12 11.39 -1.24
N GLU A 44 -1.87 11.15 -0.86
CA GLU A 44 -0.96 10.40 -1.71
C GLU A 44 -1.34 8.90 -1.76
N VAL A 45 -1.35 8.34 -2.96
CA VAL A 45 -1.58 6.92 -3.21
C VAL A 45 -0.24 6.23 -3.36
N ARG A 46 0.00 5.24 -2.49
CA ARG A 46 1.21 4.41 -2.51
C ARG A 46 0.86 2.94 -2.61
N ARG A 47 1.78 2.19 -3.22
CA ARG A 47 1.76 0.74 -3.26
C ARG A 47 2.50 0.23 -2.03
N CYS A 48 1.76 -0.25 -1.03
CA CYS A 48 2.33 -0.82 0.18
C CYS A 48 1.86 -2.27 0.33
N SER A 49 2.80 -3.22 0.40
CA SER A 49 2.52 -4.65 0.62
C SER A 49 2.52 -5.03 2.10
N TRP A 50 3.19 -4.24 2.94
CA TRP A 50 3.47 -4.56 4.34
C TRP A 50 2.84 -3.56 5.30
N PHE A 51 2.13 -4.08 6.29
CA PHE A 51 1.53 -3.32 7.38
C PHE A 51 2.10 -3.77 8.71
N TYR A 52 2.25 -2.84 9.64
CA TYR A 52 2.48 -3.18 11.04
C TYR A 52 1.31 -2.76 11.93
N LYS A 53 1.16 -3.52 13.00
CA LYS A 53 0.28 -3.22 14.11
C LYS A 53 1.07 -2.44 15.15
N ALA A 54 0.73 -1.17 15.34
CA ALA A 54 1.23 -0.42 16.48
C ALA A 54 0.63 -1.02 17.76
N SER A 55 1.46 -1.30 18.76
CA SER A 55 1.08 -2.04 19.98
C SER A 55 -0.07 -1.42 20.76
N LEU A 56 -0.32 -0.12 20.56
CA LEU A 56 -1.28 0.70 21.31
C LEU A 56 -2.51 1.12 20.51
N GLU A 57 -2.54 0.87 19.20
CA GLU A 57 -3.70 1.22 18.37
C GLU A 57 -4.13 0.02 17.52
N SER A 58 -5.45 -0.21 17.44
CA SER A 58 -6.02 -1.24 16.55
C SER A 58 -5.89 -0.89 15.05
N ARG A 59 -5.07 0.11 14.70
CA ARG A 59 -4.89 0.60 13.34
C ARG A 59 -3.67 -0.06 12.71
N TYR A 60 -3.83 -0.47 11.45
CA TYR A 60 -2.74 -0.96 10.63
C TYR A 60 -2.07 0.22 9.94
N ILE A 61 -0.78 0.39 10.17
CA ILE A 61 -0.01 1.47 9.56
C ILE A 61 0.83 0.85 8.44
N PRO A 62 0.72 1.35 7.19
CA PRO A 62 1.54 0.87 6.08
C PRO A 62 3.00 1.26 6.30
N TYR A 63 3.91 0.34 5.99
CA TYR A 63 5.33 0.65 5.92
C TYR A 63 5.67 1.47 4.67
N ASP A 64 6.79 2.20 4.77
CA ASP A 64 7.40 2.88 3.64
C ASP A 64 7.74 1.91 2.50
N GLU A 65 7.63 2.35 1.25
CA GLU A 65 7.87 1.56 0.04
C GLU A 65 9.26 0.91 0.06
N LYS A 66 10.28 1.64 0.53
CA LYS A 66 11.66 1.13 0.64
C LYS A 66 11.78 -0.01 1.64
N VAL A 67 11.09 0.08 2.78
CA VAL A 67 11.11 -0.93 3.84
C VAL A 67 10.32 -2.17 3.40
N SER A 68 9.18 -1.93 2.75
CA SER A 68 8.35 -2.97 2.12
C SER A 68 9.17 -3.81 1.12
N ASP A 69 9.95 -3.17 0.24
CA ASP A 69 10.81 -3.87 -0.72
C ASP A 69 11.95 -4.67 -0.08
N LEU A 70 12.55 -4.13 0.99
CA LEU A 70 13.57 -4.83 1.76
C LEU A 70 13.00 -6.07 2.44
N LEU A 71 11.79 -5.97 3.00
CA LEU A 71 11.06 -7.10 3.60
C LEU A 71 10.72 -8.17 2.55
N GLU A 72 10.25 -7.78 1.36
CA GLU A 72 10.01 -8.75 0.29
C GLU A 72 11.28 -9.46 -0.14
N LYS A 73 12.41 -8.75 -0.24
CA LYS A 73 13.71 -9.34 -0.57
C LYS A 73 14.23 -10.28 0.51
N SER A 74 14.08 -9.92 1.79
CA SER A 74 14.52 -10.74 2.92
C SER A 74 13.64 -11.97 3.12
N ILE A 75 12.35 -11.89 2.80
CA ILE A 75 11.44 -13.04 2.85
C ILE A 75 11.64 -13.96 1.64
N ARG A 76 11.83 -13.38 0.45
CA ARG A 76 12.07 -14.16 -0.78
C ARG A 76 13.39 -14.90 -0.75
N LYS A 77 14.40 -14.37 -0.06
CA LYS A 77 15.64 -15.10 0.23
C LYS A 77 15.51 -15.76 1.60
N PRO A 78 15.02 -17.02 1.70
CA PRO A 78 15.09 -17.72 2.97
C PRO A 78 16.56 -17.76 3.39
N SER A 79 16.91 -17.04 4.45
CA SER A 79 18.25 -17.13 5.02
C SER A 79 18.43 -18.55 5.53
N PRO A 80 19.42 -19.33 5.05
CA PRO A 80 19.57 -20.73 5.42
C PRO A 80 19.93 -20.95 6.90
N LEU A 81 20.18 -19.88 7.66
CA LEU A 81 20.50 -19.95 9.09
C LEU A 81 19.28 -19.83 10.03
N ILE A 82 18.05 -19.79 9.49
CA ILE A 82 16.83 -19.65 10.29
C ILE A 82 15.81 -20.71 9.87
N ILE A 83 16.20 -21.99 9.93
CA ILE A 83 15.30 -23.14 9.69
C ILE A 83 14.60 -23.57 10.99
N GLY A 84 14.78 -22.84 12.10
CA GLY A 84 14.29 -23.23 13.43
C GLY A 84 13.11 -22.43 13.99
N THR A 85 12.82 -21.24 13.48
CA THR A 85 11.75 -20.40 14.03
C THR A 85 10.94 -19.78 12.91
N ARG A 86 9.76 -20.35 12.69
CA ARG A 86 8.69 -19.80 11.84
C ARG A 86 8.05 -18.59 12.54
N GLN A 87 8.87 -17.68 13.04
CA GLN A 87 8.49 -16.62 13.96
C GLN A 87 8.80 -15.28 13.31
N TYR A 88 8.00 -14.92 12.31
CA TYR A 88 7.77 -13.50 12.06
C TYR A 88 7.14 -12.93 13.35
N PRO A 89 7.49 -11.70 13.77
CA PRO A 89 6.79 -11.06 14.87
C PRO A 89 5.29 -11.00 14.50
N TRP A 90 4.41 -11.48 15.39
CA TRP A 90 2.95 -11.59 15.21
C TRP A 90 2.21 -10.27 14.91
N THR A 91 2.95 -9.19 14.67
CA THR A 91 2.48 -7.81 14.50
C THR A 91 2.53 -7.34 13.05
N MET A 92 3.03 -8.14 12.10
CA MET A 92 3.11 -7.76 10.68
C MET A 92 2.16 -8.59 9.83
N GLU A 93 1.36 -7.91 9.01
CA GLU A 93 0.36 -8.55 8.15
C GLU A 93 0.59 -8.10 6.69
N LYS A 94 0.75 -9.07 5.78
CA LYS A 94 0.89 -8.79 4.34
C LYS A 94 -0.50 -8.62 3.76
N LYS A 95 -0.87 -7.40 3.40
CA LYS A 95 -2.09 -7.12 2.63
C LYS A 95 -1.66 -6.57 1.28
N LEU A 96 -1.85 -7.37 0.23
CA LEU A 96 -1.74 -6.91 -1.15
C LEU A 96 -2.94 -6.01 -1.45
N SER A 97 -2.86 -4.77 -1.01
CA SER A 97 -3.84 -3.75 -1.35
C SER A 97 -3.10 -2.46 -1.60
N CYS A 98 -3.26 -1.91 -2.80
CA CYS A 98 -3.05 -0.49 -3.08
C CYS A 98 -3.82 0.27 -1.98
N THR A 99 -3.11 0.73 -0.97
CA THR A 99 -3.72 1.25 0.25
C THR A 99 -3.55 2.74 0.20
N VAL A 100 -4.70 3.39 0.11
CA VAL A 100 -4.82 4.81 0.36
C VAL A 100 -4.29 5.06 1.77
N LEU A 101 -3.12 5.70 1.86
CA LEU A 101 -2.68 6.32 3.10
C LEU A 101 -3.77 7.30 3.52
N ARG A 102 -4.21 7.25 4.77
CA ARG A 102 -5.19 8.14 5.36
C ARG A 102 -4.60 8.69 6.65
#